data_AF-A0A258GCD3-F1
#
_entry.id   AF-A0A258GCD3-F1
#
_cell.length_a   1.000
_cell.length_b   1.000
_cell.length_c   1.000
_cell.angle_alpha   90.00
_cell.angle_beta   90.00
_cell.angle_gamma   90.00
#
_symmetry.space_group_name_H-M   'P 1'
#
loop_
_entity.id
_entity.type
_entity.pdbx_description
1 polymer ?
#
loop_
_entity_poly.entity_id
_entity_poly.type
_entity_poly.pdbx_seq_one_letter_code
_entity_poly.pdbx_strand_id
1 'polypeptide(L)'
;MTVRVDQKSIFSERLKRIQSGKQFEHVDVIGHSTQKRYNKIFGKKNQKPKRTFADKLMVLIAFLCGMSAVLVGRVAYFHLSKLDGLPPAFYDLGNRGMVLFSFVLAMILILIFHLSSRSRFQALLIGAVVMHYGEAAVASNAPEFWSQLFSADYAAAMAEEGRDYRLTPAG
;
A
#
# COMPACT_ATOMS: atom_id res chain seq x y z
N MET A 1 25.43 64.11 33.59
CA MET A 1 25.27 62.78 34.22
C MET A 1 25.50 61.71 33.18
N THR A 2 26.66 61.04 33.21
CA THR A 2 26.96 59.93 32.29
C THR A 2 26.34 58.64 32.84
N VAL A 3 25.26 58.19 32.22
CA VAL A 3 24.63 56.90 32.53
C VAL A 3 25.62 55.82 32.10
N ARG A 4 26.33 55.22 33.08
CA ARG A 4 27.14 54.01 32.84
C ARG A 4 26.18 52.86 32.57
N VAL A 5 25.82 52.69 31.31
CA VAL A 5 25.04 51.53 30.86
C VAL A 5 25.88 50.30 31.14
N ASP A 6 25.35 49.40 31.98
CA ASP A 6 26.04 48.21 32.45
C ASP A 6 26.26 47.24 31.29
N GLN A 7 27.42 47.37 30.63
CA GLN A 7 27.81 46.58 29.46
C GLN A 7 27.77 45.06 29.73
N LYS A 8 27.95 44.64 30.98
CA LYS A 8 27.89 43.22 31.37
C LYS A 8 26.46 42.66 31.23
N SER A 9 25.46 43.46 31.60
CA SER A 9 24.05 43.08 31.43
C SER A 9 23.68 42.90 29.95
N ILE A 10 24.09 43.84 29.10
CA ILE A 10 23.87 43.79 27.64
C ILE A 10 24.56 42.58 27.01
N PHE A 11 25.78 42.27 27.46
CA PHE A 11 26.53 41.12 26.96
C PHE A 11 25.91 39.78 27.39
N SER A 12 25.45 39.69 28.64
CA SER A 12 24.75 38.50 29.15
C SER A 12 23.43 38.26 28.42
N GLU A 13 22.74 39.33 28.05
CA GLU A 13 21.51 39.27 27.27
C GLU A 13 21.78 38.82 25.83
N ARG A 14 22.86 39.31 25.21
CA ARG A 14 23.34 38.84 23.90
C ARG A 14 23.70 37.35 23.92
N LEU A 15 24.38 36.87 24.96
CA LEU A 15 24.76 35.46 25.11
C LEU A 15 23.54 34.54 25.30
N LYS A 16 22.61 34.90 26.20
CA LYS A 16 21.35 34.16 26.37
C LYS A 16 20.54 34.10 25.06
N ARG A 17 20.62 35.16 24.26
CA ARG A 17 19.93 35.27 22.97
C ARG A 17 20.54 34.38 21.89
N ILE A 18 21.86 34.31 21.80
CA ILE A 18 22.57 33.40 20.88
C ILE A 18 22.33 31.94 21.27
N GLN A 19 22.38 31.59 22.56
CA GLN A 19 22.07 30.24 23.05
C GLN A 19 20.61 29.82 22.77
N SER A 20 19.69 30.78 22.65
CA SER A 20 18.28 30.49 22.38
C SER A 20 17.95 30.24 20.89
N GLY A 21 18.93 30.33 19.98
CA GLY A 21 18.74 30.08 18.55
C GLY A 21 17.81 31.07 17.84
N LYS A 22 17.42 32.16 18.50
CA LYS A 22 16.54 33.20 17.93
C LYS A 22 17.35 34.14 17.05
N GLN A 23 17.46 33.77 15.78
CA GLN A 23 18.05 34.60 14.73
C GLN A 23 17.17 35.86 14.55
N PHE A 24 17.77 37.05 14.65
CA PHE A 24 17.04 38.31 14.43
C PHE A 24 16.61 38.40 12.96
N GLU A 25 15.30 38.42 12.71
CA GLU A 25 14.74 38.86 11.43
C GLU A 25 14.73 40.41 11.47
N HIS A 26 15.43 41.05 10.54
CA HIS A 26 15.53 42.51 10.46
C HIS A 26 14.14 43.09 10.13
N VAL A 27 13.75 44.19 10.79
CA VAL A 27 12.40 44.81 10.73
C VAL A 27 11.83 45.01 9.32
N ASP A 28 12.70 45.18 8.30
CA ASP A 28 12.29 45.45 6.91
C ASP A 28 12.22 44.20 6.02
N VAL A 29 12.54 43.01 6.54
CA VAL A 29 12.51 41.77 5.76
C VAL A 29 11.55 40.80 6.43
N ILE A 30 10.49 40.42 5.72
CA ILE A 30 9.57 39.36 6.15
C ILE A 30 10.39 38.08 6.27
N GLY A 31 10.81 37.74 7.48
CA GLY A 31 11.62 36.56 7.65
C GLY A 31 10.80 35.28 7.58
N HIS A 32 11.51 34.18 7.41
CA HIS A 32 10.94 32.88 7.08
C HIS A 32 9.92 32.40 8.12
N SER A 33 10.10 32.75 9.40
CA SER A 33 9.15 32.39 10.46
C SER A 33 7.83 33.17 10.34
N THR A 34 7.93 34.45 10.01
CA THR A 34 6.79 35.35 9.78
C THR A 34 6.03 34.95 8.51
N GLN A 35 6.74 34.60 7.43
CA GLN A 35 6.14 34.10 6.20
C GLN A 35 5.46 32.73 6.40
N LYS A 36 6.05 31.83 7.21
CA LYS A 36 5.43 30.54 7.57
C LYS A 36 4.16 30.73 8.39
N ARG A 37 4.14 31.71 9.31
CA ARG A 37 2.96 32.04 10.11
C ARG A 37 1.88 32.70 9.27
N TYR A 38 2.25 33.62 8.38
CA TYR A 38 1.35 34.26 7.43
C TYR A 38 0.74 33.24 6.46
N ASN A 39 1.53 32.34 5.87
CA ASN A 39 1.03 31.26 5.01
C ASN A 39 0.15 30.25 5.77
N LYS A 40 0.34 30.07 7.08
CA LYS A 40 -0.54 29.22 7.89
C LYS A 40 -1.92 29.85 8.11
N ILE A 41 -1.97 31.18 8.24
CA ILE A 41 -3.20 31.94 8.56
C ILE A 41 -3.94 32.36 7.28
N PHE A 42 -3.20 32.87 6.30
CA PHE A 42 -3.72 33.49 5.06
C PHE A 42 -3.33 32.75 3.79
N GLY A 43 -2.40 31.80 3.86
CA GLY A 43 -2.06 30.98 2.71
C GLY A 43 -3.28 30.16 2.30
N LYS A 44 -3.64 30.23 1.02
CA LYS A 44 -4.64 29.34 0.42
C LYS A 44 -4.20 27.91 0.73
N LYS A 45 -4.83 27.27 1.72
CA LYS A 45 -4.62 25.84 1.97
C LYS A 45 -4.90 25.16 0.65
N ASN A 46 -3.91 24.46 0.10
CA ASN A 46 -4.13 23.58 -1.04
C ASN A 46 -5.30 22.67 -0.68
N GLN A 47 -6.49 22.98 -1.20
CA GLN A 47 -7.66 22.17 -1.01
C GLN A 47 -7.31 20.84 -1.65
N LYS A 48 -7.06 19.83 -0.81
CA LYS A 48 -6.90 18.47 -1.33
C LYS A 48 -8.14 18.20 -2.18
N PRO A 49 -7.99 17.75 -3.44
CA PRO A 49 -9.13 17.51 -4.30
C PRO A 49 -10.10 16.61 -3.55
N LYS A 50 -11.38 17.03 -3.46
CA LYS A 50 -12.42 16.22 -2.83
C LYS A 50 -12.48 14.91 -3.61
N ARG A 51 -12.28 13.78 -2.92
CA ARG A 51 -12.36 12.46 -3.54
C ARG A 51 -13.74 12.28 -4.15
N THR A 52 -13.78 12.16 -5.47
CA THR A 52 -15.02 11.96 -6.23
C THR A 52 -15.56 10.54 -6.00
N PHE A 53 -16.85 10.30 -6.26
CA PHE A 53 -17.43 8.95 -6.21
C PHE A 53 -16.67 7.96 -7.12
N ALA A 54 -16.26 8.42 -8.31
CA ALA A 54 -15.43 7.65 -9.24
C ALA A 54 -14.09 7.20 -8.60
N ASP A 55 -13.46 8.02 -7.75
CA ASP A 55 -12.24 7.62 -7.06
C ASP A 55 -12.48 6.50 -6.04
N LYS A 56 -13.63 6.51 -5.37
CA LYS A 56 -14.00 5.42 -4.45
C LYS A 56 -14.25 4.12 -5.21
N LEU A 57 -14.93 4.20 -6.36
CA LEU A 57 -15.17 3.05 -7.22
C LEU A 57 -13.86 2.47 -7.77
N MET A 58 -12.92 3.32 -8.19
CA MET A 58 -11.58 2.88 -8.62
C MET A 58 -10.77 2.19 -7.51
N VAL A 59 -10.97 2.56 -6.25
CA VAL A 59 -10.36 1.85 -5.10
C VAL A 59 -10.95 0.45 -4.94
N LEU A 60 -12.26 0.29 -5.14
CA LEU A 60 -12.93 -1.02 -5.11
C LEU A 60 -12.47 -1.89 -6.28
N ILE A 61 -12.35 -1.32 -7.48
CA ILE A 61 -11.78 -2.02 -8.65
C ILE A 61 -10.34 -2.46 -8.36
N ALA A 62 -9.52 -1.60 -7.75
CA ALA A 62 -8.15 -1.95 -7.38
C ALA A 62 -8.09 -3.13 -6.39
N PHE A 63 -9.02 -3.18 -5.43
CA PHE A 63 -9.14 -4.29 -4.49
C PHE A 63 -9.50 -5.61 -5.20
N LEU A 64 -10.54 -5.60 -6.04
CA LEU A 64 -10.93 -6.79 -6.83
C LEU A 64 -9.82 -7.24 -7.76
N CYS A 65 -9.11 -6.27 -8.36
CA CYS A 65 -7.96 -6.53 -9.21
C CYS A 65 -6.86 -7.27 -8.44
N GLY A 66 -6.57 -6.90 -7.20
CA GLY A 66 -5.66 -7.62 -6.32
C GLY A 66 -6.09 -9.05 -6.04
N MET A 67 -7.38 -9.29 -5.76
CA MET A 67 -7.91 -10.64 -5.56
C MET A 67 -7.76 -11.48 -6.84
N SER A 68 -8.17 -10.93 -7.98
CA SER A 68 -8.07 -11.62 -9.27
C SER A 68 -6.63 -11.89 -9.67
N ALA A 69 -5.68 -11.01 -9.33
CA ALA A 69 -4.28 -11.19 -9.64
C ALA A 69 -3.69 -12.43 -8.96
N VAL A 70 -4.09 -12.69 -7.72
CA VAL A 70 -3.68 -13.89 -6.98
C VAL A 70 -4.30 -15.14 -7.59
N LEU A 71 -5.61 -15.13 -7.85
CA LEU A 71 -6.28 -16.29 -8.42
C LEU A 71 -5.73 -16.63 -9.82
N VAL A 72 -5.71 -15.65 -10.72
CA VAL A 72 -5.24 -15.85 -12.11
C VAL A 72 -3.75 -16.13 -12.15
N GLY A 73 -2.94 -15.50 -11.30
CA GLY A 73 -1.50 -15.76 -11.22
C GLY A 73 -1.20 -17.20 -10.80
N ARG A 74 -1.94 -17.72 -9.82
CA ARG A 74 -1.82 -19.12 -9.37
C ARG A 74 -2.26 -20.11 -10.45
N VAL A 75 -3.40 -19.86 -11.08
CA VAL A 75 -3.91 -20.68 -12.19
C VAL A 75 -2.91 -20.68 -13.36
N ALA A 76 -2.39 -19.50 -13.74
CA ALA A 76 -1.43 -19.37 -14.81
C ALA A 76 -0.15 -20.17 -14.52
N TYR A 77 0.43 -20.05 -13.33
CA TYR A 77 1.60 -20.83 -12.96
C TYR A 77 1.29 -22.34 -12.95
N PHE A 78 0.14 -22.74 -12.41
CA PHE A 78 -0.27 -24.15 -12.34
C PHE A 78 -0.43 -24.80 -13.72
N HIS A 79 -0.97 -24.08 -14.70
CA HIS A 79 -1.06 -24.58 -16.07
C HIS A 79 0.29 -24.56 -16.79
N LEU A 80 1.12 -23.54 -16.56
CA LEU A 80 2.46 -23.47 -17.13
C LEU A 80 3.36 -24.59 -16.57
N SER A 81 3.25 -24.93 -15.29
CA SER A 81 4.03 -26.01 -14.66
C SER A 81 3.65 -27.40 -15.15
N LYS A 82 2.59 -27.55 -15.96
CA LYS A 82 2.22 -28.80 -16.63
C LYS A 82 2.78 -28.93 -18.04
N LEU A 83 3.35 -27.85 -18.60
CA LEU A 83 3.98 -27.90 -19.92
C LEU A 83 5.37 -28.53 -19.79
N ASP A 84 5.71 -29.43 -20.70
CA ASP A 84 7.04 -30.05 -20.77
C ASP A 84 8.05 -29.11 -21.45
N GLY A 85 9.29 -29.08 -20.93
CA GLY A 85 10.40 -28.32 -21.51
C GLY A 85 10.76 -27.01 -20.83
N LEU A 86 10.18 -26.69 -19.67
CA LEU A 86 10.60 -25.55 -18.85
C LEU A 86 11.88 -25.88 -18.06
N PRO A 87 12.67 -24.88 -17.65
CA PRO A 87 13.84 -25.11 -16.81
C PRO A 87 13.48 -25.87 -15.53
N PRO A 88 14.34 -26.78 -15.02
CA PRO A 88 14.05 -27.56 -13.81
C PRO A 88 13.74 -26.67 -12.60
N ALA A 89 14.37 -25.49 -12.51
CA ALA A 89 14.09 -24.49 -11.49
C ALA A 89 12.63 -24.01 -11.49
N PHE A 90 11.96 -24.01 -12.66
CA PHE A 90 10.57 -23.59 -12.77
C PHE A 90 9.62 -24.56 -12.05
N TYR A 91 9.89 -25.86 -12.11
CA TYR A 91 9.07 -26.88 -11.44
C TYR A 91 9.34 -26.96 -9.94
N ASP A 92 10.59 -26.71 -9.52
CA ASP A 92 10.99 -26.73 -8.10
C ASP A 92 10.37 -25.59 -7.27
N LEU A 93 9.89 -24.55 -7.94
CA LEU A 93 9.30 -23.37 -7.28
C LEU A 93 7.94 -23.66 -6.63
N GLY A 94 7.15 -24.62 -7.12
CA GLY A 94 5.84 -25.01 -6.56
C GLY A 94 4.99 -23.85 -6.05
N ASN A 95 4.62 -23.87 -4.77
CA ASN A 95 3.85 -22.79 -4.12
C ASN A 95 4.52 -21.41 -4.17
N ARG A 96 5.85 -21.33 -4.18
CA ARG A 96 6.57 -20.05 -4.30
C ARG A 96 6.42 -19.47 -5.71
N GLY A 97 6.40 -20.32 -6.73
CA GLY A 97 6.15 -19.91 -8.11
C GLY A 97 4.75 -19.35 -8.33
N MET A 98 3.75 -19.98 -7.72
CA MET A 98 2.37 -19.49 -7.67
C MET A 98 2.25 -18.07 -7.09
N VAL A 99 2.96 -17.80 -5.98
CA VAL A 99 2.99 -16.46 -5.37
C VAL A 99 3.74 -15.46 -6.24
N LEU A 100 4.88 -15.85 -6.81
CA LEU A 100 5.67 -14.98 -7.70
C LEU A 100 4.89 -14.57 -8.95
N PHE A 101 4.19 -15.50 -9.59
CA PHE A 101 3.33 -15.18 -10.74
C PHE A 101 2.19 -14.24 -10.37
N SER A 102 1.62 -14.39 -9.17
CA SER A 102 0.61 -13.48 -8.64
C SER A 102 1.16 -12.05 -8.48
N PHE A 103 2.39 -11.91 -8.00
CA PHE A 103 3.07 -10.61 -7.91
C PHE A 103 3.37 -9.99 -9.29
N VAL A 104 3.84 -10.80 -10.24
CA VAL A 104 4.08 -10.34 -11.61
C VAL A 104 2.78 -9.85 -12.24
N LEU A 105 1.70 -10.61 -12.09
CA LEU A 105 0.39 -10.24 -12.62
C LEU A 105 -0.17 -8.97 -11.95
N ALA A 106 -0.01 -8.85 -10.63
CA ALA A 106 -0.37 -7.64 -9.90
C ALA A 106 0.40 -6.40 -10.41
N MET A 107 1.69 -6.54 -10.71
CA MET A 107 2.51 -5.46 -11.29
C MET A 107 2.01 -5.05 -12.69
N ILE A 108 1.69 -6.02 -13.54
CA ILE A 108 1.12 -5.76 -14.87
C ILE A 108 -0.20 -4.99 -14.74
N LEU A 109 -1.07 -5.40 -13.81
CA LEU A 109 -2.35 -4.75 -13.57
C LEU A 109 -2.22 -3.33 -13.03
N ILE A 110 -1.21 -3.05 -12.20
CA ILE A 110 -0.91 -1.69 -11.75
C ILE A 110 -0.59 -0.77 -12.93
N LEU A 111 0.17 -1.26 -13.91
CA LEU A 111 0.55 -0.51 -15.11
C LEU A 111 -0.66 -0.27 -16.02
N ILE A 112 -1.45 -1.30 -16.31
CA ILE A 112 -2.61 -1.22 -17.21
C ILE A 112 -3.67 -0.27 -16.63
N PHE A 113 -4.08 -0.50 -15.38
CA PHE A 113 -5.17 0.24 -14.75
C PHE A 113 -4.75 1.54 -14.07
N HIS A 114 -3.46 1.93 -14.18
CA HIS A 114 -2.91 3.14 -13.54
C HIS A 114 -3.26 3.21 -12.05
N LEU A 115 -3.00 2.12 -11.31
CA LEU A 115 -3.33 1.98 -9.90
C LEU A 115 -2.24 2.55 -8.96
N SER A 116 -1.32 3.37 -9.48
CA SER A 116 -0.15 3.88 -8.77
C SER A 116 -0.46 4.87 -7.63
N SER A 117 -1.72 5.28 -7.46
CA SER A 117 -2.09 6.15 -6.35
C SER A 117 -2.03 5.39 -5.02
N ARG A 118 -1.57 6.04 -3.95
CA ARG A 118 -1.35 5.41 -2.63
C ARG A 118 -2.56 4.61 -2.14
N SER A 119 -3.78 5.12 -2.32
CA SER A 119 -4.99 4.42 -1.88
C SER A 119 -5.37 3.23 -2.76
N ARG A 120 -5.16 3.31 -4.08
CA ARG A 120 -5.47 2.20 -5.00
C ARG A 120 -4.45 1.08 -4.84
N PHE A 121 -3.17 1.43 -4.71
CA PHE A 121 -2.11 0.48 -4.41
C PHE A 121 -2.32 -0.24 -3.06
N GLN A 122 -2.69 0.50 -2.00
CA GLN A 122 -3.04 -0.12 -0.72
C GLN A 122 -4.23 -1.07 -0.84
N ALA A 123 -5.28 -0.68 -1.55
CA ALA A 123 -6.45 -1.54 -1.77
C ALA A 123 -6.09 -2.81 -2.56
N LEU A 124 -5.25 -2.69 -3.59
CA LEU A 124 -4.74 -3.84 -4.34
C LEU A 124 -3.94 -4.80 -3.45
N LEU A 125 -3.03 -4.27 -2.63
CA LEU A 125 -2.26 -5.09 -1.68
C LEU A 125 -3.18 -5.80 -0.67
N ILE A 126 -4.16 -5.09 -0.12
CA ILE A 126 -5.13 -5.70 0.80
C ILE A 126 -5.94 -6.78 0.07
N GLY A 127 -6.40 -6.54 -1.16
CA GLY A 127 -7.10 -7.55 -1.96
C GLY A 127 -6.26 -8.78 -2.23
N ALA A 128 -4.98 -8.60 -2.55
CA ALA A 128 -4.04 -9.71 -2.75
C ALA A 128 -3.83 -10.52 -1.46
N VAL A 129 -3.63 -9.85 -0.32
CA VAL A 129 -3.48 -10.52 0.99
C VAL A 129 -4.75 -11.27 1.37
N VAL A 130 -5.91 -10.63 1.20
CA VAL A 130 -7.22 -11.25 1.49
C VAL A 130 -7.42 -12.50 0.65
N MET A 131 -7.12 -12.47 -0.65
CA MET A 131 -7.26 -13.66 -1.49
C MET A 131 -6.20 -14.72 -1.18
N HIS A 132 -4.97 -14.33 -0.86
CA HIS A 132 -3.89 -15.26 -0.55
C HIS A 132 -4.18 -16.12 0.69
N TYR A 133 -4.67 -15.49 1.77
CA TYR A 133 -5.06 -16.19 3.00
C TYR A 133 -6.51 -16.69 2.98
N GLY A 134 -7.38 -16.05 2.21
CA GLY A 134 -8.77 -16.44 2.05
C GLY A 134 -9.00 -17.57 1.05
N GLU A 135 -7.97 -18.01 0.31
CA GLU A 135 -8.10 -19.07 -0.71
C GLU A 135 -8.74 -20.34 -0.15
N ALA A 136 -8.30 -20.81 1.01
CA ALA A 136 -8.87 -21.99 1.66
C ALA A 136 -10.36 -21.81 1.98
N ALA A 137 -10.74 -20.62 2.47
CA ALA A 137 -12.13 -20.29 2.73
C ALA A 137 -12.95 -20.28 1.42
N VAL A 138 -12.44 -19.67 0.35
CA VAL A 138 -13.17 -19.63 -0.94
C VAL A 138 -13.26 -21.04 -1.57
N ALA A 139 -12.18 -21.82 -1.51
CA ALA A 139 -12.16 -23.21 -1.99
C ALA A 139 -13.16 -24.10 -1.25
N SER A 140 -13.29 -23.91 0.06
CA SER A 140 -14.20 -24.70 0.90
C SER A 140 -15.68 -24.38 0.67
N ASN A 141 -16.01 -23.14 0.30
CA ASN A 141 -17.38 -22.70 0.03
C ASN A 141 -17.78 -22.85 -1.45
N ALA A 142 -16.81 -23.05 -2.36
CA ALA A 142 -17.07 -23.28 -3.79
C ALA A 142 -16.16 -24.37 -4.36
N PRO A 143 -16.27 -25.62 -3.85
CA PRO A 143 -15.35 -26.71 -4.22
C PRO A 143 -15.45 -27.08 -5.70
N GLU A 144 -16.65 -27.02 -6.29
CA GLU A 144 -16.85 -27.29 -7.72
C GLU A 144 -16.06 -26.31 -8.60
N PHE A 145 -16.12 -25.01 -8.30
CA PHE A 145 -15.38 -23.99 -9.05
C PHE A 145 -13.86 -24.16 -8.90
N TRP A 146 -13.38 -24.50 -7.70
CA TRP A 146 -11.96 -24.76 -7.46
C TRP A 146 -11.45 -26.01 -8.19
N SER A 147 -12.27 -27.06 -8.25
CA SER A 147 -11.95 -28.30 -8.97
C SER A 147 -11.86 -28.15 -10.49
N GLN A 148 -12.49 -27.10 -11.05
CA GLN A 148 -12.38 -26.78 -12.49
C GLN A 148 -11.10 -26.00 -12.81
N LEU A 149 -10.57 -25.24 -11.86
CA LEU A 149 -9.40 -24.37 -12.04
C LEU A 149 -8.07 -25.06 -11.69
N PHE A 150 -8.08 -25.98 -10.72
CA PHE A 150 -6.88 -26.66 -10.23
C PHE A 150 -7.04 -28.19 -10.33
N SER A 151 -5.98 -28.96 -10.03
CA SER A 151 -6.13 -30.42 -9.91
C SER A 151 -7.05 -30.78 -8.75
N ALA A 152 -7.71 -31.94 -8.86
CA ALA A 152 -8.54 -32.49 -7.80
C ALA A 152 -7.78 -32.60 -6.46
N ASP A 153 -6.51 -32.99 -6.49
CA ASP A 153 -5.69 -33.11 -5.28
C ASP A 153 -5.42 -31.75 -4.61
N TYR A 154 -5.17 -30.70 -5.40
CA TYR A 154 -4.96 -29.35 -4.87
C TYR A 154 -6.26 -28.75 -4.33
N ALA A 155 -7.38 -28.96 -5.04
CA ALA A 155 -8.69 -28.52 -4.59
C ALA A 155 -9.11 -29.23 -3.29
N ALA A 156 -8.84 -30.53 -3.17
CA ALA A 156 -9.11 -31.30 -1.95
C ALA A 156 -8.25 -30.81 -0.77
N ALA A 157 -6.94 -30.62 -0.98
CA ALA A 157 -6.05 -30.08 0.06
C ALA A 157 -6.51 -28.70 0.56
N MET A 158 -6.88 -27.80 -0.35
CA MET A 158 -7.38 -26.47 0.01
C MET A 158 -8.76 -26.52 0.70
N ALA A 159 -9.63 -27.46 0.32
CA ALA A 159 -10.94 -27.64 0.95
C ALA A 159 -10.85 -28.30 2.34
N GLU A 160 -9.80 -29.08 2.61
CA GLU A 160 -9.47 -29.60 3.94
C GLU A 160 -8.89 -28.49 4.84
N GLU A 161 -7.94 -27.70 4.32
CA GLU A 161 -7.38 -26.55 5.04
C GLU A 161 -8.47 -25.50 5.35
N GLY A 162 -9.46 -25.39 4.46
CA GLY A 162 -10.60 -24.49 4.59
C GLY A 162 -11.77 -25.01 5.43
N ARG A 163 -11.69 -26.21 6.02
CA ARG A 163 -12.84 -26.90 6.65
C ARG A 163 -13.55 -26.06 7.71
N ASP A 164 -12.79 -25.30 8.50
CA ASP A 164 -13.32 -24.47 9.60
C ASP A 164 -13.98 -23.17 9.10
N TYR A 165 -13.79 -22.81 7.83
CA TYR A 165 -14.32 -21.58 7.21
C TYR A 165 -15.56 -21.83 6.33
N ARG A 166 -16.11 -23.05 6.36
CA ARG A 166 -17.31 -23.41 5.61
C ARG A 166 -18.54 -22.73 6.20
N LEU A 167 -19.28 -22.03 5.36
CA LEU A 167 -20.54 -21.38 5.71
C LEU A 167 -21.69 -22.40 5.71
N THR A 168 -21.56 -23.49 4.96
CA THR A 168 -22.54 -24.59 4.93
C THR A 168 -21.86 -25.96 4.99
N PRO A 169 -22.54 -27.02 5.48
CA PRO A 169 -21.99 -28.37 5.50
C PRO A 169 -21.74 -28.96 4.09
N ALA A 170 -22.31 -28.37 3.04
CA ALA A 170 -22.19 -28.81 1.66
C ALA A 170 -21.13 -28.03 0.84
N GLY A 171 -20.56 -26.95 1.40
CA GLY A 171 -19.86 -25.91 0.64
C GLY A 171 -20.78 -24.73 0.44
#